data_AF-A0A2E9UEJ9-F1
#
_entry.id   AF-A0A2E9UEJ9-F1
#
_cell.length_a   1.000
_cell.length_b   1.000
_cell.length_c   1.000
_cell.angle_alpha   90.00
_cell.angle_beta   90.00
_cell.angle_gamma   90.00
#
_symmetry.space_group_name_H-M   'P 1'
#
loop_
_entity.id
_entity.type
_entity.pdbx_description
1 polymer ?
#
loop_
_entity_poly.entity_id
_entity_poly.type
_entity_poly.pdbx_seq_one_letter_code
_entity_poly.pdbx_strand_id
1 'polypeptide(L)'
;ALDQTRVLDMAKAMDPANFATMGGTALAGMTASMDNTALTGLGGAKLVDMTKNMNANNFAVLGANKIKDIALTLDPTNMQAMGGKALAGMAKNLDATNMAVLGAGKLVDIATTLDAGSLSIMGGKAMADMTKNMDATNFSTLGGAKLADMTKTMDATNMATLGGAKLTDMTKNMDATNLAALGGGKLVDLTKNLDATNMAALGANKLVDMTKTMDTKNIAALGSDKTADIAKNLNDDNFKALGGNKVASMAKAIWSTTGVDAATGGAKPIGSDKAKGMAKAMGKDDIKTLASNQIIGLATGIDPKQISDLGSDKLVTMVDKIDVKDVKSLGSDSLSSMMSGVQGTQIADLKDDKKVSIVDNLGANFFGASKATFADIDKVTDSATRPTITAPTDSTKIVGSTGANGMFSKPGLFKTKE
;
A
#
# COMPACT_ATOMS: atom_id res chain seq x y z
N ALA A 1 17.87 49.53 30.40
CA ALA A 1 17.93 49.07 29.00
C ALA A 1 19.25 49.55 28.40
N LEU A 2 19.93 48.73 27.58
CA LEU A 2 21.08 49.19 26.80
C LEU A 2 20.60 50.24 25.79
N ASP A 3 21.42 51.26 25.53
CA ASP A 3 21.15 52.25 24.49
C ASP A 3 21.26 51.57 23.11
N GLN A 4 20.12 51.45 22.43
CA GLN A 4 20.02 50.74 21.15
C GLN A 4 20.90 51.37 20.07
N THR A 5 21.07 52.69 20.10
CA THR A 5 21.91 53.43 19.15
C THR A 5 23.36 53.01 19.31
N ARG A 6 23.83 52.92 20.56
CA ARG A 6 25.20 52.48 20.87
C ARG A 6 25.43 51.02 20.52
N VAL A 7 24.44 50.14 20.73
CA VAL A 7 24.55 48.73 20.32
C VAL A 7 24.59 48.60 18.79
N LEU A 8 23.78 49.39 18.07
CA LEU A 8 23.78 49.42 16.62
C LEU A 8 25.11 49.91 16.05
N ASP A 9 25.67 51.00 16.58
CA ASP A 9 26.95 51.54 16.14
C ASP A 9 28.10 50.57 16.46
N MET A 10 28.06 49.93 17.62
CA MET A 10 28.99 48.84 17.96
C MET A 10 28.87 47.71 16.95
N ALA A 11 27.65 47.22 16.68
CA ALA A 11 27.43 46.16 15.69
C ALA A 11 28.04 46.58 14.35
N LYS A 12 27.74 47.78 13.83
CA LYS A 12 28.29 48.30 12.57
C LYS A 12 29.82 48.32 12.53
N ALA A 13 30.48 48.68 13.64
CA ALA A 13 31.94 48.73 13.72
C ALA A 13 32.63 47.36 13.80
N MET A 14 31.93 46.33 14.30
CA MET A 14 32.51 44.98 14.48
C MET A 14 32.76 44.26 13.16
N ASP A 15 33.87 43.54 13.05
CA ASP A 15 34.16 42.67 11.93
C ASP A 15 33.63 41.23 12.16
N PRO A 16 33.66 40.34 11.15
CA PRO A 16 33.23 38.96 11.31
C PRO A 16 33.96 38.16 12.40
N ALA A 17 35.25 38.49 12.66
CA ALA A 17 36.05 37.82 13.68
C ALA A 17 35.62 38.23 15.08
N ASN A 18 35.26 39.49 15.28
CA ASN A 18 34.71 39.96 16.54
C ASN A 18 33.44 39.17 16.90
N PHE A 19 32.49 39.03 15.97
CA PHE A 19 31.27 38.25 16.22
C PHE A 19 31.55 36.77 16.50
N ALA A 20 32.51 36.17 15.81
CA ALA A 20 32.88 34.76 16.02
C ALA A 20 33.34 34.47 17.45
N THR A 21 34.02 35.42 18.11
CA THR A 21 34.54 35.25 19.48
C THR A 21 33.50 35.45 20.59
N MET A 22 32.36 36.10 20.31
CA MET A 22 31.34 36.42 21.34
C MET A 22 30.52 35.21 21.81
N GLY A 23 30.39 34.18 20.98
CA GLY A 23 29.52 33.03 21.23
C GLY A 23 28.02 33.34 21.06
N GLY A 24 27.23 32.30 20.78
CA GLY A 24 25.83 32.45 20.37
C GLY A 24 24.91 33.15 21.39
N THR A 25 25.15 33.01 22.69
CA THR A 25 24.32 33.63 23.74
C THR A 25 24.52 35.14 23.81
N ALA A 26 25.77 35.62 23.75
CA ALA A 26 26.05 37.06 23.75
C ALA A 26 25.54 37.71 22.46
N LEU A 27 25.72 37.03 21.32
CA LEU A 27 25.16 37.47 20.05
C LEU A 27 23.63 37.56 20.12
N ALA A 28 22.94 36.58 20.71
CA ALA A 28 21.48 36.62 20.85
C ALA A 28 21.02 37.78 21.73
N GLY A 29 21.71 38.05 22.85
CA GLY A 29 21.43 39.20 23.70
C GLY A 29 21.63 40.53 22.97
N MET A 30 22.72 40.66 22.21
CA MET A 30 23.00 41.85 21.40
C MET A 30 21.89 42.06 20.34
N THR A 31 21.55 41.01 19.58
CA THR A 31 20.50 41.04 18.57
C THR A 31 19.12 41.32 19.16
N ALA A 32 18.80 40.76 20.33
CA ALA A 32 17.53 41.00 21.02
C ALA A 32 17.37 42.45 21.49
N SER A 33 18.48 43.11 21.84
CA SER A 33 18.46 44.49 22.34
C SER A 33 18.23 45.56 21.26
N MET A 34 18.35 45.20 19.98
CA MET A 34 18.06 46.10 18.85
C MET A 34 16.61 45.94 18.39
N ASP A 35 15.95 47.04 18.04
CA ASP A 35 14.66 46.99 17.35
C ASP A 35 14.77 46.47 15.91
N ASN A 36 13.62 46.31 15.26
CA ASN A 36 13.57 45.69 13.93
C ASN A 36 14.10 46.62 12.82
N THR A 37 13.99 47.94 13.00
CA THR A 37 14.53 48.94 12.07
C THR A 37 16.06 48.94 12.10
N ALA A 38 16.65 48.86 13.29
CA ALA A 38 18.08 48.74 13.48
C ALA A 38 18.63 47.47 12.83
N LEU A 39 17.96 46.33 13.02
CA LEU A 39 18.38 45.05 12.43
C LEU A 39 18.30 45.05 10.90
N THR A 40 17.18 45.50 10.33
CA THR A 40 17.03 45.59 8.86
C THR A 40 18.03 46.57 8.25
N GLY A 41 18.32 47.68 8.95
CA GLY A 41 19.32 48.66 8.53
C GLY A 41 20.78 48.19 8.56
N LEU A 42 21.10 47.08 9.22
CA LEU A 42 22.45 46.46 9.17
C LEU A 42 22.74 45.81 7.81
N GLY A 43 21.69 45.39 7.09
CA GLY A 43 21.80 44.61 5.86
C GLY A 43 22.15 43.13 6.07
N GLY A 44 21.92 42.32 5.03
CA GLY A 44 22.01 40.86 5.10
C GLY A 44 23.39 40.34 5.53
N ALA A 45 24.47 40.83 4.92
CA ALA A 45 25.82 40.33 5.20
C ALA A 45 26.20 40.49 6.68
N LYS A 46 25.88 41.65 7.25
CA LYS A 46 26.16 41.95 8.65
C LYS A 46 25.31 41.11 9.60
N LEU A 47 24.03 40.94 9.28
CA LEU A 47 23.14 40.05 10.02
C LEU A 47 23.66 38.60 10.01
N VAL A 48 24.21 38.13 8.89
CA VAL A 48 24.84 36.80 8.81
C VAL A 48 26.00 36.68 9.77
N ASP A 49 26.93 37.64 9.78
CA ASP A 49 28.08 37.58 10.69
C ASP A 49 27.66 37.55 12.17
N MET A 50 26.59 38.29 12.51
CA MET A 50 26.01 38.30 13.85
C MET A 50 25.29 37.00 14.22
N THR A 51 24.69 36.29 13.26
CA THR A 51 23.75 35.19 13.55
C THR A 51 24.26 33.80 13.18
N LYS A 52 25.29 33.67 12.33
CA LYS A 52 25.85 32.36 11.89
C LYS A 52 26.39 31.49 13.02
N ASN A 53 26.74 32.10 14.16
CA ASN A 53 27.23 31.40 15.35
C ASN A 53 26.13 31.14 16.41
N MET A 54 24.86 31.46 16.10
CA MET A 54 23.72 31.15 16.94
C MET A 54 23.19 29.73 16.67
N ASN A 55 22.71 29.07 17.73
CA ASN A 55 21.94 27.83 17.61
C ASN A 55 20.42 28.10 17.78
N ALA A 56 19.60 27.05 17.68
CA ALA A 56 18.14 27.16 17.81
C ALA A 56 17.67 27.80 19.13
N ASN A 57 18.36 27.55 20.26
CA ASN A 57 18.00 28.15 21.55
C ASN A 57 18.36 29.64 21.59
N ASN A 58 19.45 30.03 20.93
CA ASN A 58 19.82 31.43 20.78
C ASN A 58 18.78 32.19 19.95
N PHE A 59 18.30 31.60 18.84
CA PHE A 59 17.22 32.19 18.05
C PHE A 59 15.90 32.29 18.84
N ALA A 60 15.56 31.30 19.65
CA ALA A 60 14.33 31.32 20.45
C ALA A 60 14.20 32.59 21.33
N VAL A 61 15.32 33.10 21.87
CA VAL A 61 15.36 34.33 22.68
C VAL A 61 14.94 35.58 21.89
N LEU A 62 15.12 35.59 20.56
CA LEU A 62 14.79 36.73 19.71
C LEU A 62 13.28 36.89 19.47
N GLY A 63 12.53 35.78 19.57
CA GLY A 63 11.11 35.71 19.24
C GLY A 63 10.83 35.71 17.73
N ALA A 64 9.74 35.05 17.35
CA ALA A 64 9.42 34.73 15.95
C ALA A 64 9.31 35.96 15.03
N ASN A 65 8.78 37.08 15.52
CA ASN A 65 8.65 38.32 14.73
C ASN A 65 10.00 38.91 14.32
N LYS A 66 10.97 38.93 15.24
CA LYS A 66 12.32 39.43 14.95
C LYS A 66 13.06 38.51 13.99
N ILE A 67 12.89 37.20 14.18
CA ILE A 67 13.43 36.17 13.28
C ILE A 67 12.87 36.32 11.87
N LYS A 68 11.56 36.57 11.73
CA LYS A 68 10.93 36.85 10.43
C LYS A 68 11.58 38.06 9.75
N ASP A 69 11.78 39.17 10.46
CA ASP A 69 12.34 40.39 9.86
C ASP A 69 13.83 40.21 9.48
N ILE A 70 14.58 39.47 10.29
CA ILE A 70 15.93 39.02 9.91
C ILE A 70 15.85 38.20 8.63
N ALA A 71 14.99 37.17 8.59
CA ALA A 71 14.83 36.30 7.44
C ALA A 71 14.45 37.08 6.18
N LEU A 72 13.52 38.05 6.24
CA LEU A 72 13.17 38.91 5.11
C LEU A 72 14.38 39.65 4.50
N THR A 73 15.36 40.03 5.34
CA THR A 73 16.57 40.77 4.92
C THR A 73 17.62 39.87 4.24
N LEU A 74 17.58 38.55 4.44
CA LEU A 74 18.57 37.63 3.88
C LEU A 74 18.23 37.23 2.45
N ASP A 75 19.15 37.39 1.50
CA ASP A 75 19.05 36.74 0.18
C ASP A 75 19.61 35.29 0.20
N PRO A 76 19.53 34.54 -0.91
CA PRO A 76 20.10 33.19 -1.00
C PRO A 76 21.61 33.09 -0.71
N THR A 77 22.39 34.13 -1.02
CA THR A 77 23.83 34.17 -0.73
C THR A 77 24.06 34.31 0.78
N ASN A 78 23.27 35.17 1.43
CA ASN A 78 23.31 35.35 2.87
C ASN A 78 22.91 34.07 3.62
N MET A 79 21.86 33.38 3.15
CA MET A 79 21.41 32.10 3.73
C MET A 79 22.50 31.03 3.65
N GLN A 80 23.19 30.92 2.52
CA GLN A 80 24.33 30.01 2.37
C GLN A 80 25.49 30.38 3.30
N ALA A 81 25.83 31.66 3.39
CA ALA A 81 26.90 32.16 4.26
C ALA A 81 26.59 31.97 5.77
N MET A 82 25.31 32.00 6.14
CA MET A 82 24.86 31.68 7.50
C MET A 82 25.08 30.20 7.87
N GLY A 83 25.05 29.32 6.87
CA GLY A 83 25.19 27.89 7.04
C GLY A 83 23.93 27.20 7.56
N GLY A 84 23.79 25.91 7.21
CA GLY A 84 22.56 25.14 7.45
C GLY A 84 22.14 25.04 8.92
N LYS A 85 23.09 24.93 9.86
CA LYS A 85 22.79 24.80 11.30
C LYS A 85 22.12 26.05 11.87
N ALA A 86 22.68 27.23 11.62
CA ALA A 86 22.13 28.49 12.12
C ALA A 86 20.82 28.81 11.39
N LEU A 87 20.77 28.63 10.07
CA LEU A 87 19.55 28.85 9.28
C LEU A 87 18.40 27.91 9.72
N ALA A 88 18.69 26.64 10.01
CA ALA A 88 17.69 25.72 10.56
C ALA A 88 17.22 26.12 11.96
N GLY A 89 18.13 26.58 12.81
CA GLY A 89 17.79 27.11 14.13
C GLY A 89 16.91 28.36 14.05
N MET A 90 17.17 29.23 13.08
CA MET A 90 16.32 30.38 12.75
C MET A 90 14.93 29.92 12.29
N ALA A 91 14.88 29.05 11.28
CA ALA A 91 13.63 28.56 10.69
C ALA A 91 12.76 27.78 11.69
N LYS A 92 13.37 27.04 12.63
CA LYS A 92 12.66 26.35 13.73
C LYS A 92 11.80 27.26 14.57
N ASN A 93 12.25 28.50 14.76
CA ASN A 93 11.63 29.47 15.66
C ASN A 93 10.72 30.46 14.92
N LEU A 94 10.45 30.23 13.63
CA LEU A 94 9.34 30.87 12.93
C LEU A 94 8.06 30.10 13.23
N ASP A 95 6.97 30.82 13.50
CA ASP A 95 5.63 30.24 13.53
C ASP A 95 4.97 30.25 12.14
N ALA A 96 3.82 29.58 12.02
CA ALA A 96 3.08 29.48 10.75
C ALA A 96 2.68 30.84 10.16
N THR A 97 2.33 31.81 11.00
CA THR A 97 1.95 33.17 10.55
C THR A 97 3.15 33.88 9.95
N ASN A 98 4.31 33.79 10.62
CA ASN A 98 5.55 34.36 10.17
C ASN A 98 6.04 33.70 8.88
N MET A 99 5.92 32.38 8.75
CA MET A 99 6.22 31.68 7.49
C MET A 99 5.31 32.11 6.33
N ALA A 100 4.02 32.34 6.60
CA ALA A 100 3.10 32.87 5.58
C ALA A 100 3.52 34.27 5.09
N VAL A 101 3.99 35.14 5.99
CA VAL A 101 4.51 36.47 5.62
C VAL A 101 5.80 36.39 4.81
N LEU A 102 6.68 35.43 5.08
CA LEU A 102 7.88 35.22 4.25
C LEU A 102 7.52 34.85 2.80
N GLY A 103 6.41 34.13 2.61
CA GLY A 103 5.93 33.71 1.30
C GLY A 103 6.74 32.55 0.70
N ALA A 104 6.15 31.91 -0.32
CA ALA A 104 6.67 30.67 -0.89
C ALA A 104 8.12 30.77 -1.39
N GLY A 105 8.46 31.82 -2.14
CA GLY A 105 9.80 31.98 -2.72
C GLY A 105 10.90 32.02 -1.66
N LYS A 106 10.69 32.80 -0.61
CA LYS A 106 11.66 32.89 0.49
C LYS A 106 11.79 31.57 1.26
N LEU A 107 10.68 30.85 1.45
CA LEU A 107 10.70 29.53 2.06
C LEU A 107 11.40 28.48 1.18
N VAL A 108 11.30 28.60 -0.15
CA VAL A 108 12.04 27.76 -1.11
C VAL A 108 13.54 28.03 -1.02
N ASP A 109 13.96 29.29 -0.90
CA ASP A 109 15.38 29.63 -0.72
C ASP A 109 15.94 29.04 0.59
N ILE A 110 15.17 29.16 1.69
CA ILE A 110 15.52 28.53 2.97
C ILE A 110 15.63 27.02 2.79
N ALA A 111 14.59 26.37 2.25
CA ALA A 111 14.57 24.93 2.07
C ALA A 111 15.76 24.47 1.21
N THR A 112 16.03 25.11 0.07
CA THR A 112 17.14 24.78 -0.84
C THR A 112 18.49 24.79 -0.14
N THR A 113 18.70 25.72 0.79
CA THR A 113 19.97 25.86 1.52
C THR A 113 20.18 24.80 2.60
N LEU A 114 19.10 24.24 3.17
CA LEU A 114 19.21 23.26 4.25
C LEU A 114 19.60 21.88 3.70
N ASP A 115 20.52 21.18 4.34
CA ASP A 115 20.75 19.75 4.10
C ASP A 115 19.86 18.88 5.02
N ALA A 116 19.93 17.55 4.89
CA ALA A 116 19.13 16.63 5.71
C ALA A 116 19.36 16.81 7.23
N GLY A 117 20.61 17.05 7.65
CA GLY A 117 20.94 17.28 9.06
C GLY A 117 20.34 18.58 9.59
N SER A 118 20.37 19.63 8.77
CA SER A 118 19.80 20.94 9.08
C SER A 118 18.27 20.89 9.11
N LEU A 119 17.63 20.16 8.20
CA LEU A 119 16.19 19.90 8.27
C LEU A 119 15.81 19.20 9.59
N SER A 120 16.62 18.25 10.06
CA SER A 120 16.40 17.61 11.37
C SER A 120 16.49 18.59 12.55
N ILE A 121 17.35 19.61 12.48
CA ILE A 121 17.44 20.67 13.50
C ILE A 121 16.15 21.49 13.53
N MET A 122 15.65 21.86 12.33
CA MET A 122 14.40 22.58 12.15
C MET A 122 13.20 21.82 12.72
N GLY A 123 13.14 20.50 12.45
CA GLY A 123 12.15 19.58 13.00
C GLY A 123 10.81 19.58 12.25
N GLY A 124 10.03 18.52 12.46
CA GLY A 124 8.85 18.21 11.64
C GLY A 124 7.72 19.25 11.68
N LYS A 125 7.46 19.87 12.84
CA LYS A 125 6.41 20.89 12.94
C LYS A 125 6.71 22.14 12.10
N ALA A 126 7.91 22.69 12.25
CA ALA A 126 8.33 23.83 11.45
C ALA A 126 8.41 23.45 9.96
N MET A 127 8.82 22.21 9.64
CA MET A 127 8.80 21.70 8.27
C MET A 127 7.40 21.72 7.66
N ALA A 128 6.40 21.23 8.40
CA ALA A 128 5.02 21.20 7.94
C ALA A 128 4.48 22.63 7.76
N ASP A 129 4.72 23.53 8.71
CA ASP A 129 4.28 24.92 8.61
C ASP A 129 4.93 25.65 7.42
N MET A 130 6.20 25.37 7.12
CA MET A 130 6.89 25.88 5.94
C MET A 130 6.26 25.33 4.65
N THR A 131 6.08 24.01 4.59
CA THR A 131 5.57 23.30 3.42
C THR A 131 4.13 23.69 3.07
N LYS A 132 3.31 24.08 4.05
CA LYS A 132 1.94 24.59 3.81
C LYS A 132 1.91 25.81 2.90
N ASN A 133 2.95 26.64 2.96
CA ASN A 133 3.04 27.89 2.20
C ASN A 133 3.64 27.70 0.80
N MET A 134 3.91 26.46 0.38
CA MET A 134 4.41 26.10 -0.95
C MET A 134 3.33 25.42 -1.79
N ASP A 135 3.46 25.53 -3.10
CA ASP A 135 2.63 24.87 -4.11
C ASP A 135 3.42 23.86 -4.96
N ALA A 136 2.77 23.26 -5.96
CA ALA A 136 3.38 22.26 -6.84
C ALA A 136 4.60 22.79 -7.63
N THR A 137 4.61 24.08 -8.04
CA THR A 137 5.74 24.70 -8.76
C THR A 137 6.96 24.83 -7.85
N ASN A 138 6.72 25.21 -6.60
CA ASN A 138 7.77 25.28 -5.57
C ASN A 138 8.35 23.88 -5.30
N PHE A 139 7.50 22.85 -5.21
CA PHE A 139 7.97 21.47 -5.04
C PHE A 139 8.80 20.97 -6.23
N SER A 140 8.40 21.33 -7.45
CA SER A 140 9.20 21.03 -8.66
C SER A 140 10.58 21.70 -8.62
N THR A 141 10.64 22.95 -8.13
CA THR A 141 11.90 23.68 -7.95
C THR A 141 12.82 23.01 -6.93
N LEU A 142 12.27 22.53 -5.81
CA LEU A 142 13.05 21.83 -4.78
C LEU A 142 13.54 20.44 -5.25
N GLY A 143 12.76 19.77 -6.10
CA GLY A 143 13.10 18.46 -6.65
C GLY A 143 12.94 17.29 -5.65
N GLY A 144 12.93 16.07 -6.19
CA GLY A 144 12.58 14.86 -5.45
C GLY A 144 13.45 14.54 -4.24
N ALA A 145 14.78 14.72 -4.35
CA ALA A 145 15.69 14.42 -3.25
C ALA A 145 15.43 15.31 -2.03
N LYS A 146 15.25 16.61 -2.28
CA LYS A 146 14.98 17.57 -1.22
C LYS A 146 13.63 17.30 -0.56
N LEU A 147 12.60 17.04 -1.36
CA LEU A 147 11.27 16.70 -0.85
C LEU A 147 11.30 15.41 -0.04
N ALA A 148 12.10 14.41 -0.45
CA ALA A 148 12.24 13.17 0.31
C ALA A 148 12.87 13.45 1.68
N ASP A 149 13.89 14.30 1.78
CA ASP A 149 14.46 14.68 3.07
C ASP A 149 13.48 15.48 3.93
N MET A 150 12.70 16.39 3.32
CA MET A 150 11.65 17.11 4.03
C MET A 150 10.58 16.16 4.59
N THR A 151 10.15 15.18 3.79
CA THR A 151 9.19 14.16 4.23
C THR A 151 9.75 13.29 5.36
N LYS A 152 11.05 12.93 5.35
CA LYS A 152 11.67 12.16 6.45
C LYS A 152 11.65 12.91 7.79
N THR A 153 11.78 14.23 7.76
CA THR A 153 11.74 15.08 8.96
C THR A 153 10.34 15.18 9.57
N MET A 154 9.29 14.91 8.79
CA MET A 154 7.90 14.92 9.26
C MET A 154 7.47 13.57 9.83
N ASP A 155 6.60 13.63 10.84
CA ASP A 155 5.87 12.48 11.37
C ASP A 155 4.45 12.40 10.78
N ALA A 156 3.68 11.38 11.18
CA ALA A 156 2.30 11.19 10.71
C ALA A 156 1.38 12.38 11.01
N THR A 157 1.53 13.04 12.17
CA THR A 157 0.72 14.20 12.56
C THR A 157 1.03 15.41 11.68
N ASN A 158 2.32 15.64 11.41
CA ASN A 158 2.77 16.69 10.50
C ASN A 158 2.23 16.47 9.09
N MET A 159 2.28 15.22 8.59
CA MET A 159 1.71 14.83 7.30
C MET A 159 0.18 15.01 7.23
N ALA A 160 -0.55 14.64 8.29
CA ALA A 160 -1.98 14.88 8.39
C ALA A 160 -2.33 16.37 8.33
N THR A 161 -1.50 17.21 8.95
CA THR A 161 -1.67 18.66 8.93
C THR A 161 -1.40 19.28 7.55
N LEU A 162 -0.57 18.65 6.71
CA LEU A 162 -0.40 19.07 5.31
C LEU A 162 -1.59 18.67 4.42
N GLY A 163 -2.21 17.54 4.72
CA GLY A 163 -3.30 16.97 3.93
C GLY A 163 -2.82 16.27 2.65
N GLY A 164 -3.68 15.40 2.12
CA GLY A 164 -3.34 14.52 1.01
C GLY A 164 -2.97 15.24 -0.29
N ALA A 165 -3.55 16.41 -0.57
CA ALA A 165 -3.25 17.17 -1.79
C ALA A 165 -1.78 17.63 -1.84
N LYS A 166 -1.27 18.24 -0.76
CA LYS A 166 0.14 18.66 -0.69
C LYS A 166 1.08 17.48 -0.71
N LEU A 167 0.76 16.41 0.03
CA LEU A 167 1.56 15.18 0.01
C LEU A 167 1.61 14.57 -1.39
N THR A 168 0.51 14.63 -2.15
CA THR A 168 0.45 14.17 -3.54
C THR A 168 1.39 14.97 -4.43
N ASP A 169 1.34 16.30 -4.35
CA ASP A 169 2.20 17.16 -5.17
C ASP A 169 3.69 16.99 -4.83
N MET A 170 4.03 16.84 -3.54
CA MET A 170 5.39 16.50 -3.13
C MET A 170 5.82 15.13 -3.69
N THR A 171 4.96 14.12 -3.55
CA THR A 171 5.27 12.75 -3.93
C THR A 171 5.47 12.62 -5.44
N LYS A 172 4.68 13.33 -6.27
CA LYS A 172 4.84 13.36 -7.74
C LYS A 172 6.24 13.77 -8.20
N ASN A 173 6.92 14.62 -7.43
CA ASN A 173 8.25 15.13 -7.74
C ASN A 173 9.38 14.20 -7.28
N MET A 174 9.08 13.16 -6.53
CA MET A 174 10.04 12.12 -6.16
C MET A 174 10.16 11.09 -7.29
N ASP A 175 11.30 10.44 -7.45
CA ASP A 175 11.45 9.22 -8.28
C ASP A 175 11.39 7.96 -7.39
N ALA A 176 11.68 6.78 -7.96
CA ALA A 176 11.72 5.52 -7.24
C ALA A 176 12.82 5.48 -6.15
N THR A 177 14.00 6.05 -6.44
CA THR A 177 15.12 6.12 -5.48
C THR A 177 14.76 6.96 -4.27
N ASN A 178 14.11 8.10 -4.49
CA ASN A 178 13.65 9.01 -3.45
C ASN A 178 12.58 8.35 -2.57
N LEU A 179 11.63 7.63 -3.18
CA LEU A 179 10.63 6.84 -2.43
C LEU A 179 11.27 5.71 -1.63
N ALA A 180 12.23 5.00 -2.21
CA ALA A 180 12.96 3.94 -1.52
C ALA A 180 13.70 4.50 -0.29
N ALA A 181 14.32 5.68 -0.44
CA ALA A 181 15.03 6.37 0.63
C ALA A 181 14.12 6.80 1.80
N LEU A 182 12.81 7.00 1.58
CA LEU A 182 11.86 7.24 2.69
C LEU A 182 11.73 6.02 3.61
N GLY A 183 11.85 4.82 3.06
CA GLY A 183 11.63 3.57 3.77
C GLY A 183 10.15 3.25 4.02
N GLY A 184 9.86 1.96 4.23
CA GLY A 184 8.49 1.46 4.26
C GLY A 184 7.60 2.06 5.35
N GLY A 185 8.14 2.31 6.56
CA GLY A 185 7.36 2.91 7.66
C GLY A 185 6.90 4.34 7.36
N LYS A 186 7.78 5.16 6.77
CA LYS A 186 7.41 6.53 6.35
C LYS A 186 6.45 6.54 5.18
N LEU A 187 6.57 5.59 4.26
CA LEU A 187 5.60 5.42 3.19
C LEU A 187 4.22 5.00 3.74
N VAL A 188 4.14 4.23 4.82
CA VAL A 188 2.86 3.93 5.50
C VAL A 188 2.23 5.21 6.05
N ASP A 189 3.00 6.00 6.80
CA ASP A 189 2.52 7.28 7.35
C ASP A 189 2.03 8.22 6.25
N LEU A 190 2.78 8.34 5.15
CA LEU A 190 2.40 9.13 3.99
C LEU A 190 1.11 8.60 3.34
N THR A 191 1.05 7.31 3.04
CA THR A 191 -0.07 6.69 2.32
C THR A 191 -1.37 6.75 3.11
N LYS A 192 -1.32 6.66 4.45
CA LYS A 192 -2.51 6.82 5.31
C LYS A 192 -3.17 8.18 5.16
N ASN A 193 -2.40 9.21 4.82
CA ASN A 193 -2.87 10.56 4.59
C ASN A 193 -3.32 10.83 3.13
N LEU A 194 -3.27 9.81 2.26
CA LEU A 194 -3.78 9.89 0.89
C LEU A 194 -5.15 9.21 0.79
N ASP A 195 -6.17 9.92 0.33
CA ASP A 195 -7.44 9.30 -0.11
C ASP A 195 -7.33 8.66 -1.51
N ALA A 196 -8.43 8.07 -1.98
CA ALA A 196 -8.48 7.41 -3.29
C ALA A 196 -8.21 8.38 -4.46
N THR A 197 -8.64 9.64 -4.38
CA THR A 197 -8.40 10.65 -5.41
C THR A 197 -6.92 11.00 -5.50
N ASN A 198 -6.27 11.15 -4.34
CA ASN A 198 -4.84 11.39 -4.24
C ASN A 198 -4.04 10.21 -4.81
N MET A 199 -4.42 8.97 -4.48
CA MET A 199 -3.77 7.77 -5.04
C MET A 199 -3.93 7.68 -6.57
N ALA A 200 -5.12 7.99 -7.09
CA ALA A 200 -5.34 8.06 -8.53
C ALA A 200 -4.45 9.15 -9.19
N ALA A 201 -4.32 10.30 -8.54
CA ALA A 201 -3.47 11.39 -9.03
C ALA A 201 -1.96 11.06 -9.01
N LEU A 202 -1.50 10.15 -8.14
CA LEU A 202 -0.13 9.63 -8.15
C LEU A 202 0.11 8.65 -9.31
N GLY A 203 -0.92 7.92 -9.72
CA GLY A 203 -0.86 6.95 -10.79
C GLY A 203 -0.14 5.65 -10.41
N ALA A 204 -0.33 4.63 -11.24
CA ALA A 204 0.06 3.26 -10.94
C ALA A 204 1.57 3.07 -10.70
N ASN A 205 2.42 3.68 -11.54
CA ASN A 205 3.87 3.54 -11.42
C ASN A 205 4.37 4.01 -10.06
N LYS A 206 3.84 5.13 -9.58
CA LYS A 206 4.24 5.70 -8.31
C LYS A 206 3.80 4.82 -7.13
N LEU A 207 2.58 4.32 -7.20
CA LEU A 207 2.06 3.39 -6.20
C LEU A 207 2.83 2.06 -6.20
N VAL A 208 3.29 1.58 -7.36
CA VAL A 208 4.18 0.42 -7.47
C VAL A 208 5.51 0.68 -6.76
N ASP A 209 6.17 1.81 -7.03
CA ASP A 209 7.46 2.15 -6.40
C ASP A 209 7.35 2.27 -4.87
N MET A 210 6.28 2.92 -4.40
CA MET A 210 5.98 3.02 -2.97
C MET A 210 5.73 1.64 -2.36
N THR A 211 4.91 0.83 -3.03
CA THR A 211 4.54 -0.48 -2.55
C THR A 211 5.76 -1.39 -2.49
N LYS A 212 6.63 -1.43 -3.52
CA LYS A 212 7.88 -2.22 -3.52
C LYS A 212 8.78 -1.97 -2.32
N THR A 213 8.83 -0.73 -1.83
CA THR A 213 9.66 -0.33 -0.67
C THR A 213 9.08 -0.80 0.67
N MET A 214 7.75 -1.03 0.73
CA MET A 214 7.11 -1.56 1.93
C MET A 214 7.47 -3.05 2.10
N ASP A 215 7.48 -3.56 3.33
CA ASP A 215 7.54 -5.01 3.59
C ASP A 215 6.12 -5.53 3.86
N THR A 216 6.00 -6.76 4.37
CA THR A 216 4.69 -7.37 4.69
C THR A 216 4.00 -6.69 5.87
N LYS A 217 4.76 -6.25 6.89
CA LYS A 217 4.23 -5.53 8.07
C LYS A 217 3.73 -4.16 7.69
N ASN A 218 4.45 -3.48 6.80
CA ASN A 218 4.08 -2.17 6.27
C ASN A 218 2.77 -2.23 5.48
N ILE A 219 2.59 -3.23 4.60
CA ILE A 219 1.29 -3.41 3.91
C ILE A 219 0.18 -3.71 4.91
N ALA A 220 0.40 -4.62 5.86
CA ALA A 220 -0.60 -4.92 6.88
C ALA A 220 -0.99 -3.65 7.67
N ALA A 221 -0.02 -2.78 7.97
CA ALA A 221 -0.24 -1.53 8.69
C ALA A 221 -1.05 -0.49 7.89
N LEU A 222 -1.12 -0.59 6.55
CA LEU A 222 -2.02 0.24 5.73
C LEU A 222 -3.49 -0.10 5.97
N GLY A 223 -3.80 -1.34 6.35
CA GLY A 223 -5.17 -1.83 6.48
C GLY A 223 -5.83 -2.13 5.13
N SER A 224 -7.07 -2.63 5.17
CA SER A 224 -7.77 -3.11 3.98
C SER A 224 -8.10 -1.96 3.02
N ASP A 225 -8.61 -0.84 3.54
CA ASP A 225 -9.04 0.31 2.76
C ASP A 225 -7.94 0.90 1.90
N LYS A 226 -6.81 1.26 2.52
CA LYS A 226 -5.69 1.88 1.80
C LYS A 226 -5.05 0.90 0.83
N THR A 227 -4.95 -0.38 1.20
CA THR A 227 -4.42 -1.41 0.28
C THR A 227 -5.35 -1.64 -0.91
N ALA A 228 -6.66 -1.62 -0.70
CA ALA A 228 -7.67 -1.72 -1.75
C ALA A 228 -7.64 -0.49 -2.68
N ASP A 229 -7.49 0.72 -2.13
CA ASP A 229 -7.37 1.94 -2.92
C ASP A 229 -6.09 1.95 -3.77
N ILE A 230 -4.98 1.40 -3.25
CA ILE A 230 -3.79 1.14 -4.07
C ILE A 230 -4.14 0.16 -5.20
N ALA A 231 -4.69 -1.01 -4.86
CA ALA A 231 -4.98 -2.08 -5.83
C ALA A 231 -5.88 -1.62 -6.97
N LYS A 232 -6.87 -0.76 -6.71
CA LYS A 232 -7.77 -0.19 -7.73
C LYS A 232 -7.05 0.60 -8.82
N ASN A 233 -5.89 1.15 -8.51
CA ASN A 233 -5.08 1.93 -9.44
C ASN A 233 -4.09 1.08 -10.24
N LEU A 234 -3.99 -0.23 -9.99
CA LEU A 234 -3.01 -1.11 -10.62
C LEU A 234 -3.63 -1.96 -11.72
N ASN A 235 -2.85 -2.29 -12.76
CA ASN A 235 -3.21 -3.27 -13.79
C ASN A 235 -2.38 -4.57 -13.67
N ASP A 236 -2.60 -5.51 -14.57
CA ASP A 236 -1.89 -6.81 -14.60
C ASP A 236 -0.36 -6.65 -14.60
N ASP A 237 0.17 -5.72 -15.40
CA ASP A 237 1.62 -5.46 -15.46
C ASP A 237 2.15 -4.87 -14.16
N ASN A 238 1.37 -4.01 -13.50
CA ASN A 238 1.73 -3.45 -12.21
C ASN A 238 1.77 -4.54 -11.12
N PHE A 239 0.76 -5.42 -11.06
CA PHE A 239 0.77 -6.54 -10.12
C PHE A 239 1.93 -7.50 -10.40
N LYS A 240 2.22 -7.77 -11.68
CA LYS A 240 3.40 -8.55 -12.07
C LYS A 240 4.70 -7.88 -11.62
N ALA A 241 4.81 -6.56 -11.78
CA ALA A 241 5.98 -5.79 -11.36
C ALA A 241 6.16 -5.75 -9.83
N LEU A 242 5.08 -5.88 -9.05
CA LEU A 242 5.14 -6.03 -7.60
C LEU A 242 5.64 -7.41 -7.15
N GLY A 243 5.38 -8.44 -7.95
CA GLY A 243 5.72 -9.82 -7.64
C GLY A 243 4.71 -10.49 -6.71
N GLY A 244 4.61 -11.82 -6.82
CA GLY A 244 3.58 -12.62 -6.16
C GLY A 244 3.58 -12.50 -4.64
N ASN A 245 4.76 -12.45 -3.99
CA ASN A 245 4.87 -12.32 -2.53
C ASN A 245 4.23 -11.02 -2.01
N LYS A 246 4.40 -9.94 -2.78
CA LYS A 246 3.90 -8.62 -2.46
C LYS A 246 2.40 -8.54 -2.69
N VAL A 247 1.94 -9.06 -3.81
CA VAL A 247 0.52 -9.18 -4.15
C VAL A 247 -0.21 -10.06 -3.14
N ALA A 248 0.39 -11.17 -2.66
CA ALA A 248 -0.17 -11.99 -1.60
C ALA A 248 -0.28 -11.22 -0.27
N SER A 249 0.70 -10.36 0.04
CA SER A 249 0.62 -9.49 1.22
C SER A 249 -0.48 -8.44 1.09
N MET A 250 -0.70 -7.90 -0.11
CA MET A 250 -1.85 -7.03 -0.39
C MET A 250 -3.17 -7.79 -0.27
N ALA A 251 -3.25 -9.01 -0.81
CA ALA A 251 -4.42 -9.88 -0.69
C ALA A 251 -4.77 -10.15 0.77
N LYS A 252 -3.76 -10.44 1.60
CA LYS A 252 -3.95 -10.64 3.04
C LYS A 252 -4.54 -9.42 3.74
N ALA A 253 -4.08 -8.23 3.37
CA ALA A 253 -4.56 -6.98 3.96
C ALA A 253 -5.98 -6.62 3.49
N ILE A 254 -6.26 -6.75 2.18
CA ILE A 254 -7.57 -6.46 1.59
C ILE A 254 -8.64 -7.41 2.16
N TRP A 255 -8.39 -8.71 2.11
CA TRP A 255 -9.36 -9.74 2.54
C TRP A 255 -9.13 -10.24 3.96
N SER A 256 -8.55 -9.38 4.81
CA SER A 256 -8.45 -9.63 6.25
C SER A 256 -9.84 -9.59 6.88
N THR A 257 -10.15 -10.55 7.76
CA THR A 257 -11.34 -10.54 8.63
C THR A 257 -11.04 -9.96 10.01
N THR A 258 -9.92 -9.26 10.16
CA THR A 258 -9.53 -8.57 11.39
C THR A 258 -9.43 -7.07 11.12
N GLY A 259 -9.93 -6.26 12.06
CA GLY A 259 -10.02 -4.79 11.94
C GLY A 259 -11.45 -4.28 11.80
N VAL A 260 -11.59 -2.95 11.67
CA VAL A 260 -12.88 -2.23 11.56
C VAL A 260 -13.70 -2.69 10.34
N ASP A 261 -13.03 -3.17 9.29
CA ASP A 261 -13.65 -3.57 8.01
C ASP A 261 -14.29 -4.97 8.04
N ALA A 262 -14.01 -5.76 9.08
CA ALA A 262 -14.69 -7.04 9.30
C ALA A 262 -16.15 -6.84 9.76
N ALA A 263 -16.48 -5.68 10.31
CA ALA A 263 -17.79 -5.39 10.90
C ALA A 263 -18.83 -4.87 9.89
N THR A 264 -18.41 -4.47 8.68
CA THR A 264 -19.27 -3.83 7.66
C THR A 264 -19.64 -4.71 6.47
N GLY A 265 -19.33 -6.01 6.51
CA GLY A 265 -19.80 -6.97 5.51
C GLY A 265 -18.82 -7.30 4.37
N GLY A 266 -17.51 -7.28 4.64
CA GLY A 266 -16.48 -7.80 3.75
C GLY A 266 -15.56 -6.73 3.17
N ALA A 267 -14.42 -7.18 2.63
CA ALA A 267 -13.40 -6.33 2.03
C ALA A 267 -13.98 -5.36 0.98
N LYS A 268 -13.45 -4.13 0.94
CA LYS A 268 -13.80 -3.14 -0.09
C LYS A 268 -13.64 -3.76 -1.48
N PRO A 269 -14.67 -3.76 -2.34
CA PRO A 269 -14.56 -4.30 -3.69
C PRO A 269 -13.48 -3.56 -4.47
N ILE A 270 -12.52 -4.30 -5.02
CA ILE A 270 -11.46 -3.77 -5.90
C ILE A 270 -11.79 -3.89 -7.39
N GLY A 271 -12.85 -4.62 -7.73
CA GLY A 271 -13.28 -4.90 -9.11
C GLY A 271 -12.64 -6.16 -9.68
N SER A 272 -13.38 -6.83 -10.59
CA SER A 272 -13.01 -8.15 -11.15
C SER A 272 -11.62 -8.17 -11.74
N ASP A 273 -11.31 -7.21 -12.62
CA ASP A 273 -10.00 -7.17 -13.30
C ASP A 273 -8.84 -7.05 -12.30
N LYS A 274 -9.05 -6.33 -11.20
CA LYS A 274 -8.03 -6.13 -10.18
C LYS A 274 -7.82 -7.40 -9.37
N ALA A 275 -8.91 -8.05 -8.94
CA ALA A 275 -8.82 -9.34 -8.26
C ALA A 275 -8.17 -10.41 -9.17
N LYS A 276 -8.53 -10.44 -10.46
CA LYS A 276 -7.96 -11.35 -11.47
C LYS A 276 -6.47 -11.08 -11.67
N GLY A 277 -6.08 -9.83 -11.85
CA GLY A 277 -4.67 -9.42 -11.99
C GLY A 277 -3.83 -9.82 -10.77
N MET A 278 -4.37 -9.63 -9.56
CA MET A 278 -3.74 -10.10 -8.33
C MET A 278 -3.58 -11.62 -8.31
N ALA A 279 -4.65 -12.37 -8.60
CA ALA A 279 -4.61 -13.83 -8.64
C ALA A 279 -3.62 -14.38 -9.69
N LYS A 280 -3.51 -13.72 -10.85
CA LYS A 280 -2.55 -14.07 -11.90
C LYS A 280 -1.10 -13.83 -11.48
N ALA A 281 -0.83 -12.72 -10.78
CA ALA A 281 0.51 -12.34 -10.35
C ALA A 281 1.06 -13.24 -9.23
N MET A 282 0.17 -13.89 -8.46
CA MET A 282 0.55 -14.85 -7.42
C MET A 282 0.87 -16.23 -8.01
N GLY A 283 1.99 -16.81 -7.60
CA GLY A 283 2.30 -18.23 -7.84
C GLY A 283 1.54 -19.15 -6.88
N LYS A 284 1.67 -20.47 -7.07
CA LYS A 284 1.08 -21.47 -6.15
C LYS A 284 1.52 -21.26 -4.71
N ASP A 285 2.82 -21.00 -4.50
CA ASP A 285 3.36 -20.87 -3.14
C ASP A 285 2.91 -19.57 -2.47
N ASP A 286 2.69 -18.50 -3.24
CA ASP A 286 2.09 -17.26 -2.74
C ASP A 286 0.64 -17.51 -2.27
N ILE A 287 -0.16 -18.22 -3.07
CA ILE A 287 -1.54 -18.61 -2.74
C ILE A 287 -1.59 -19.47 -1.49
N LYS A 288 -0.65 -20.41 -1.32
CA LYS A 288 -0.57 -21.24 -0.10
C LYS A 288 -0.39 -20.43 1.17
N THR A 289 0.13 -19.20 1.07
CA THR A 289 0.28 -18.33 2.24
C THR A 289 -1.02 -17.63 2.66
N LEU A 290 -2.07 -17.69 1.84
CA LEU A 290 -3.38 -17.12 2.12
C LEU A 290 -4.21 -18.07 3.00
N ALA A 291 -5.02 -17.48 3.88
CA ALA A 291 -6.03 -18.18 4.64
C ALA A 291 -7.29 -18.44 3.80
N SER A 292 -8.13 -19.39 4.24
CA SER A 292 -9.36 -19.81 3.55
C SER A 292 -10.25 -18.62 3.14
N ASN A 293 -10.55 -17.73 4.08
CA ASN A 293 -11.33 -16.50 3.87
C ASN A 293 -10.70 -15.53 2.86
N GLN A 294 -9.36 -15.42 2.82
CA GLN A 294 -8.66 -14.54 1.90
C GLN A 294 -8.72 -15.07 0.46
N ILE A 295 -8.62 -16.40 0.30
CA ILE A 295 -8.81 -17.05 -1.00
C ILE A 295 -10.25 -16.90 -1.46
N ILE A 296 -11.22 -17.06 -0.56
CA ILE A 296 -12.64 -16.85 -0.88
C ILE A 296 -12.87 -15.41 -1.34
N GLY A 297 -12.41 -14.41 -0.57
CA GLY A 297 -12.57 -13.00 -0.94
C GLY A 297 -11.91 -12.64 -2.27
N LEU A 298 -10.74 -13.23 -2.56
CA LEU A 298 -10.09 -13.09 -3.86
C LEU A 298 -10.93 -13.72 -4.98
N ALA A 299 -11.40 -14.96 -4.79
CA ALA A 299 -12.14 -15.71 -5.79
C ALA A 299 -13.51 -15.08 -6.09
N THR A 300 -14.26 -14.68 -5.06
CA THR A 300 -15.56 -14.00 -5.21
C THR A 300 -15.41 -12.56 -5.69
N GLY A 301 -14.21 -11.98 -5.58
CA GLY A 301 -13.87 -10.69 -6.17
C GLY A 301 -13.68 -10.75 -7.69
N ILE A 302 -13.56 -11.93 -8.29
CA ILE A 302 -13.40 -12.15 -9.73
C ILE A 302 -14.75 -12.55 -10.33
N ASP A 303 -15.09 -12.00 -11.49
CA ASP A 303 -16.24 -12.45 -12.28
C ASP A 303 -16.12 -13.95 -12.51
N PRO A 304 -17.12 -14.77 -12.13
CA PRO A 304 -17.08 -16.21 -12.29
C PRO A 304 -16.63 -16.64 -13.69
N LYS A 305 -17.01 -15.95 -14.76
CA LYS A 305 -16.62 -16.30 -16.14
C LYS A 305 -15.11 -16.20 -16.41
N GLN A 306 -14.38 -15.48 -15.57
CA GLN A 306 -12.95 -15.20 -15.73
C GLN A 306 -12.07 -16.02 -14.79
N ILE A 307 -12.65 -16.77 -13.84
CA ILE A 307 -11.89 -17.53 -12.84
C ILE A 307 -11.11 -18.70 -13.47
N SER A 308 -11.71 -19.40 -14.43
CA SER A 308 -11.07 -20.51 -15.14
C SER A 308 -9.77 -20.09 -15.85
N ASP A 309 -9.62 -18.81 -16.22
CA ASP A 309 -8.42 -18.25 -16.85
C ASP A 309 -7.18 -18.20 -15.93
N LEU A 310 -7.33 -18.46 -14.63
CA LEU A 310 -6.21 -18.41 -13.68
C LEU A 310 -5.21 -19.58 -13.87
N GLY A 311 -5.66 -20.65 -14.53
CA GLY A 311 -4.92 -21.88 -14.76
C GLY A 311 -5.11 -22.90 -13.65
N SER A 312 -5.21 -24.17 -14.03
CA SER A 312 -5.60 -25.29 -13.16
C SER A 312 -4.72 -25.40 -11.90
N ASP A 313 -3.44 -25.10 -12.07
CA ASP A 313 -2.40 -25.10 -11.06
C ASP A 313 -2.66 -24.13 -9.90
N LYS A 314 -3.15 -22.92 -10.20
CA LYS A 314 -3.53 -21.95 -9.16
C LYS A 314 -4.88 -22.34 -8.56
N LEU A 315 -5.82 -22.75 -9.40
CA LEU A 315 -7.19 -23.11 -9.00
C LEU A 315 -7.21 -24.29 -8.03
N VAL A 316 -6.50 -25.38 -8.32
CA VAL A 316 -6.42 -26.52 -7.40
C VAL A 316 -5.79 -26.11 -6.07
N THR A 317 -4.75 -25.26 -6.10
CA THR A 317 -4.11 -24.76 -4.88
C THR A 317 -5.07 -23.92 -4.05
N MET A 318 -5.90 -23.09 -4.70
CA MET A 318 -6.95 -22.32 -4.01
C MET A 318 -8.00 -23.26 -3.39
N VAL A 319 -8.52 -24.23 -4.15
CA VAL A 319 -9.55 -25.18 -3.70
C VAL A 319 -9.07 -26.02 -2.52
N ASP A 320 -7.84 -26.53 -2.59
CA ASP A 320 -7.21 -27.31 -1.53
C ASP A 320 -7.04 -26.50 -0.24
N LYS A 321 -6.65 -25.22 -0.36
CA LYS A 321 -6.39 -24.33 0.78
C LYS A 321 -7.64 -23.77 1.46
N ILE A 322 -8.77 -23.71 0.78
CA ILE A 322 -10.05 -23.34 1.40
C ILE A 322 -10.40 -24.40 2.45
N ASP A 323 -11.00 -24.04 3.58
CA ASP A 323 -11.46 -25.05 4.54
C ASP A 323 -12.74 -25.72 4.02
N VAL A 324 -12.94 -27.02 4.31
CA VAL A 324 -14.13 -27.78 3.85
C VAL A 324 -15.45 -27.08 4.22
N LYS A 325 -15.51 -26.48 5.41
CA LYS A 325 -16.66 -25.73 5.95
C LYS A 325 -16.92 -24.40 5.23
N ASP A 326 -15.91 -23.84 4.58
CA ASP A 326 -15.96 -22.52 3.95
C ASP A 326 -16.20 -22.60 2.43
N VAL A 327 -16.19 -23.80 1.83
CA VAL A 327 -16.46 -24.01 0.39
C VAL A 327 -17.78 -23.36 -0.04
N LYS A 328 -18.81 -23.45 0.79
CA LYS A 328 -20.12 -22.83 0.55
C LYS A 328 -20.05 -21.31 0.34
N SER A 329 -19.06 -20.65 0.94
CA SER A 329 -18.90 -19.20 0.90
C SER A 329 -18.39 -18.69 -0.46
N LEU A 330 -17.92 -19.58 -1.34
CA LEU A 330 -17.60 -19.23 -2.73
C LEU A 330 -18.84 -18.91 -3.57
N GLY A 331 -20.00 -19.47 -3.19
CA GLY A 331 -21.18 -19.50 -4.05
C GLY A 331 -21.04 -20.50 -5.21
N SER A 332 -22.18 -20.89 -5.79
CA SER A 332 -22.25 -21.89 -6.86
C SER A 332 -21.45 -21.47 -8.10
N ASP A 333 -21.53 -20.19 -8.48
CA ASP A 333 -20.99 -19.70 -9.74
C ASP A 333 -19.47 -19.65 -9.70
N SER A 334 -18.89 -19.07 -8.64
CA SER A 334 -17.45 -19.02 -8.46
C SER A 334 -16.88 -20.43 -8.29
N LEU A 335 -17.51 -21.27 -7.47
CA LEU A 335 -17.08 -22.65 -7.26
C LEU A 335 -17.13 -23.47 -8.56
N SER A 336 -18.22 -23.37 -9.33
CA SER A 336 -18.37 -24.06 -10.61
C SER A 336 -17.28 -23.67 -11.59
N SER A 337 -17.02 -22.36 -11.72
CA SER A 337 -15.97 -21.88 -12.61
C SER A 337 -14.56 -22.26 -12.15
N MET A 338 -14.28 -22.18 -10.84
CA MET A 338 -13.02 -22.68 -10.27
C MET A 338 -12.81 -24.14 -10.65
N MET A 339 -13.81 -25.00 -10.40
CA MET A 339 -13.71 -26.43 -10.67
C MET A 339 -13.64 -26.76 -12.16
N SER A 340 -14.31 -25.97 -13.01
CA SER A 340 -14.19 -26.11 -14.47
C SER A 340 -12.76 -25.88 -14.97
N GLY A 341 -11.95 -25.11 -14.26
CA GLY A 341 -10.55 -24.87 -14.60
C GLY A 341 -9.57 -25.86 -13.96
N VAL A 342 -10.00 -26.73 -13.04
CA VAL A 342 -9.15 -27.75 -12.40
C VAL A 342 -9.12 -29.04 -13.25
N GLN A 343 -7.94 -29.65 -13.41
CA GLN A 343 -7.83 -30.91 -14.17
C GLN A 343 -8.43 -32.09 -13.40
N GLY A 344 -9.05 -33.05 -14.08
CA GLY A 344 -9.66 -34.22 -13.44
C GLY A 344 -8.72 -35.04 -12.56
N THR A 345 -7.45 -35.16 -12.96
CA THR A 345 -6.38 -35.78 -12.14
C THR A 345 -6.13 -35.02 -10.84
N GLN A 346 -6.10 -33.69 -10.90
CA GLN A 346 -5.94 -32.82 -9.74
C GLN A 346 -7.16 -32.89 -8.80
N ILE A 347 -8.37 -33.11 -9.34
CA ILE A 347 -9.58 -33.35 -8.52
C ILE A 347 -9.48 -34.68 -7.78
N ALA A 348 -8.93 -35.72 -8.42
CA ALA A 348 -8.76 -37.03 -7.79
C ALA A 348 -7.85 -36.96 -6.56
N ASP A 349 -6.83 -36.10 -6.59
CA ASP A 349 -5.86 -35.89 -5.52
C ASP A 349 -6.40 -35.07 -4.33
N LEU A 350 -7.57 -34.42 -4.46
CA LEU A 350 -8.21 -33.74 -3.34
C LEU A 350 -8.60 -34.76 -2.24
N LYS A 351 -8.77 -34.29 -1.01
CA LYS A 351 -9.31 -35.13 0.06
C LYS A 351 -10.78 -35.47 -0.19
N ASP A 352 -11.23 -36.63 0.29
CA ASP A 352 -12.61 -37.08 0.00
C ASP A 352 -13.68 -36.19 0.62
N ASP A 353 -13.46 -35.70 1.85
CA ASP A 353 -14.34 -34.72 2.51
C ASP A 353 -14.44 -33.40 1.72
N LYS A 354 -13.33 -32.98 1.11
CA LYS A 354 -13.27 -31.83 0.21
C LYS A 354 -14.07 -32.08 -1.07
N LYS A 355 -13.90 -33.25 -1.72
CA LYS A 355 -14.69 -33.61 -2.93
C LYS A 355 -16.18 -33.62 -2.64
N VAL A 356 -16.59 -34.25 -1.54
CA VAL A 356 -17.99 -34.28 -1.10
C VAL A 356 -18.52 -32.88 -0.90
N SER A 357 -17.82 -32.02 -0.16
CA SER A 357 -18.24 -30.63 0.05
C SER A 357 -18.37 -29.85 -1.26
N ILE A 358 -17.46 -30.05 -2.23
CA ILE A 358 -17.57 -29.42 -3.55
C ILE A 358 -18.83 -29.88 -4.29
N VAL A 359 -19.06 -31.20 -4.37
CA VAL A 359 -20.23 -31.78 -5.05
C VAL A 359 -21.54 -31.34 -4.39
N ASP A 360 -21.57 -31.27 -3.05
CA ASP A 360 -22.71 -30.77 -2.27
C ASP A 360 -23.03 -29.31 -2.61
N ASN A 361 -22.01 -28.45 -2.59
CA ASN A 361 -22.18 -27.01 -2.85
C ASN A 361 -22.41 -26.66 -4.33
N LEU A 362 -22.12 -27.59 -5.24
CA LEU A 362 -22.50 -27.50 -6.65
C LEU A 362 -23.93 -28.01 -6.92
N GLY A 363 -24.62 -28.54 -5.90
CA GLY A 363 -25.92 -29.18 -6.10
C GLY A 363 -25.85 -30.47 -6.93
N ALA A 364 -24.66 -31.09 -7.03
CA ALA A 364 -24.41 -32.29 -7.81
C ALA A 364 -24.47 -33.58 -6.96
N ASN A 365 -24.92 -33.48 -5.70
CA ASN A 365 -24.95 -34.59 -4.74
C ASN A 365 -26.23 -35.44 -4.81
N PHE A 366 -26.66 -35.84 -6.01
CA PHE A 366 -27.92 -36.57 -6.21
C PHE A 366 -27.96 -37.94 -5.51
N PHE A 367 -26.80 -38.55 -5.28
CA PHE A 367 -26.70 -39.88 -4.67
C PHE A 367 -26.38 -39.84 -3.17
N GLY A 368 -26.02 -38.69 -2.59
CA GLY A 368 -25.58 -38.61 -1.20
C GLY A 368 -24.16 -39.16 -0.99
N ALA A 369 -23.17 -38.58 -1.66
CA ALA A 369 -21.76 -38.97 -1.72
C ALA A 369 -21.07 -39.22 -0.36
N SER A 370 -21.63 -38.68 0.74
CA SER A 370 -21.17 -38.95 2.11
C SER A 370 -21.67 -40.28 2.71
N LYS A 371 -22.70 -40.89 2.14
CA LYS A 371 -23.43 -42.05 2.70
C LYS A 371 -23.73 -43.16 1.69
N ALA A 372 -23.50 -42.93 0.41
CA ALA A 372 -23.99 -43.79 -0.65
C ALA A 372 -23.09 -45.01 -0.87
N THR A 373 -23.51 -46.17 -0.36
CA THR A 373 -23.20 -47.42 -1.05
C THR A 373 -24.28 -47.69 -2.11
N PHE A 374 -23.98 -48.49 -3.14
CA PHE A 374 -25.01 -48.92 -4.08
C PHE A 374 -26.20 -49.59 -3.37
N ALA A 375 -25.96 -50.28 -2.25
CA ALA A 375 -27.01 -50.89 -1.44
C ALA A 375 -27.89 -49.88 -0.70
N ASP A 376 -27.35 -48.71 -0.34
CA ASP A 376 -28.12 -47.64 0.31
C ASP A 376 -28.89 -46.79 -0.72
N ILE A 377 -28.31 -46.56 -1.91
CA ILE A 377 -29.05 -45.99 -3.05
C ILE A 377 -30.23 -46.89 -3.41
N ASP A 378 -30.01 -48.21 -3.42
CA ASP A 378 -31.03 -49.21 -3.77
C ASP A 378 -32.27 -49.13 -2.84
N LYS A 379 -32.06 -48.85 -1.55
CA LYS A 379 -33.12 -48.76 -0.53
C LYS A 379 -33.93 -47.47 -0.55
N VAL A 380 -33.37 -46.38 -1.08
CA VAL A 380 -33.99 -45.04 -1.02
C VAL A 380 -34.81 -44.72 -2.28
N THR A 381 -34.59 -45.43 -3.38
CA THR A 381 -35.47 -45.36 -4.57
C THR A 381 -36.72 -46.20 -4.38
N ASP A 382 -37.91 -45.61 -4.58
CA ASP A 382 -39.15 -46.38 -4.60
C ASP A 382 -39.10 -47.43 -5.73
N SER A 383 -39.07 -48.70 -5.33
CA SER A 383 -39.08 -49.85 -6.24
C SER A 383 -40.19 -49.81 -7.28
N ALA A 384 -41.33 -49.17 -6.98
CA ALA A 384 -42.46 -49.03 -7.90
C ALA A 384 -42.23 -48.00 -9.02
N THR A 385 -41.31 -47.05 -8.82
CA THR A 385 -40.98 -46.01 -9.80
C THR A 385 -39.72 -46.32 -10.61
N ARG A 386 -39.07 -47.46 -10.32
CA ARG A 386 -37.87 -47.87 -11.05
C ARG A 386 -38.21 -48.12 -12.53
N PRO A 387 -37.37 -47.64 -13.47
CA PRO A 387 -37.48 -48.04 -14.85
C PRO A 387 -37.34 -49.56 -14.91
N THR A 388 -38.43 -50.25 -15.26
CA THR A 388 -38.40 -51.68 -15.53
C THR A 388 -38.02 -51.85 -16.99
N ILE A 389 -36.99 -52.67 -17.25
CA ILE A 389 -36.77 -53.17 -18.60
C ILE A 389 -37.83 -54.26 -18.79
N THR A 390 -38.88 -53.95 -19.55
CA THR A 390 -39.83 -54.99 -19.95
C THR A 390 -39.04 -56.03 -20.74
N ALA A 391 -39.07 -57.29 -20.29
CA ALA A 391 -38.46 -58.37 -21.05
C ALA A 391 -39.01 -58.33 -22.48
N PRO A 392 -38.17 -58.46 -23.53
CA PRO A 392 -38.64 -58.49 -24.90
C PRO A 392 -39.77 -59.51 -25.02
N THR A 393 -40.96 -59.07 -25.45
CA THR A 393 -42.11 -59.96 -25.69
C THR A 393 -41.88 -60.83 -26.91
N ASP A 394 -41.01 -60.37 -27.81
CA ASP A 394 -40.49 -61.18 -28.90
C ASP A 394 -39.31 -61.99 -28.40
N SER A 395 -39.36 -63.30 -28.65
CA SER A 395 -38.18 -64.16 -28.56
C SER A 395 -37.00 -63.45 -29.22
N THR A 396 -35.90 -63.25 -28.49
CA THR A 396 -34.65 -62.84 -29.12
C THR A 396 -34.39 -63.80 -30.28
N LYS A 397 -33.81 -63.33 -31.39
CA LYS A 397 -33.56 -64.17 -32.60
C LYS A 397 -32.79 -65.49 -32.31
N ILE A 398 -32.25 -65.64 -31.10
CA ILE A 398 -31.60 -66.82 -30.57
C ILE A 398 -32.61 -67.93 -30.21
N VAL A 399 -33.75 -67.59 -29.59
CA VAL A 399 -34.74 -68.56 -29.07
C VAL A 399 -35.59 -69.19 -30.20
N GLY A 400 -35.78 -68.48 -31.32
CA GLY A 400 -36.51 -68.99 -32.48
C GLY A 400 -35.67 -69.87 -33.43
N SER A 401 -34.37 -70.04 -33.17
CA SER A 401 -33.51 -70.86 -34.04
C SER A 401 -33.56 -72.33 -33.64
N THR A 402 -34.05 -73.18 -34.55
CA THR A 402 -34.00 -74.64 -34.43
C THR A 402 -32.53 -75.07 -34.51
N GLY A 403 -31.84 -75.13 -33.37
CA GLY A 403 -30.41 -75.49 -33.29
C GLY A 403 -29.58 -74.74 -32.25
N ALA A 404 -30.11 -73.71 -31.57
CA ALA A 404 -29.35 -72.95 -30.57
C ALA A 404 -28.78 -73.83 -29.44
N ASN A 405 -29.54 -74.83 -28.99
CA ASN A 405 -29.09 -75.76 -27.94
C ASN A 405 -27.89 -76.62 -28.38
N GLY A 406 -27.66 -76.82 -29.68
CA GLY A 406 -26.53 -77.60 -30.20
C GLY A 406 -25.23 -76.82 -30.34
N MET A 407 -25.30 -75.48 -30.45
CA MET A 407 -24.09 -74.65 -30.57
C MET A 407 -23.37 -74.47 -29.24
N PHE A 408 -24.09 -74.27 -28.13
CA PHE A 408 -23.50 -74.04 -26.80
C PHE A 408 -23.25 -75.31 -25.98
N SER A 409 -23.74 -76.46 -26.43
CA SER A 409 -23.55 -77.76 -25.75
C SER A 409 -22.43 -78.61 -26.33
N LYS A 410 -21.70 -78.13 -27.35
CA LYS A 410 -20.56 -78.87 -27.93
C LYS A 410 -19.45 -79.07 -26.88
N PRO A 411 -19.05 -80.32 -26.58
CA PRO A 411 -17.93 -80.59 -25.69
C PRO A 411 -16.67 -79.90 -26.19
N GLY A 412 -16.09 -79.02 -25.38
CA GLY A 412 -14.84 -78.30 -25.68
C GLY A 412 -14.98 -76.84 -26.13
N LEU A 413 -16.20 -76.30 -26.25
CA LEU A 413 -16.42 -74.90 -26.64
C LEU A 413 -15.93 -73.89 -25.59
N PHE A 414 -15.90 -74.30 -24.32
CA PHE A 414 -15.40 -73.50 -23.19
C PHE A 414 -14.21 -74.15 -22.51
N LYS A 415 -13.25 -74.70 -23.28
CA LYS A 415 -11.95 -75.01 -22.68
C LYS A 415 -11.25 -73.68 -22.36
N THR A 416 -11.15 -73.37 -21.08
CA THR A 416 -10.12 -72.45 -20.59
C THR A 416 -8.78 -73.07 -20.96
N LYS A 417 -7.96 -72.35 -21.72
CA LYS A 417 -6.54 -72.68 -21.83
C LYS A 417 -5.95 -72.52 -20.43
N GLU A 418 -5.44 -73.61 -19.86
CA GLU A 418 -4.46 -73.55 -18.78
C GLU A 418 -3.19 -72.84 -19.25
#